data_AF-R6Q4V4-F1
#
_entry.id   AF-R6Q4V4-F1
#
_cell.length_a   1.000
_cell.length_b   1.000
_cell.length_c   1.000
_cell.angle_alpha   90.00
_cell.angle_beta   90.00
_cell.angle_gamma   90.00
#
_symmetry.space_group_name_H-M   'P 1'
#
loop_
_entity.id
_entity.type
_entity.pdbx_description
1 polymer ?
#
loop_
_entity_poly.entity_id
_entity_poly.type
_entity_poly.pdbx_seq_one_letter_code
_entity_poly.pdbx_strand_id
1 'polypeptide(L)' 'MEKEYGKIKDRLKQTLPLEETLKQARQIENLHLIIKNNGHNFNLTEEQKKLAEILIK' A
#
# COMPACT_ATOMS: atom_id res chain seq x y z
N MET A 1 17.61 24.53 16.29
CA MET A 1 17.11 24.40 14.91
C MET A 1 17.60 23.10 14.27
N GLU A 2 18.91 22.89 14.06
CA GLU A 2 19.44 21.65 13.44
C GLU A 2 19.12 20.36 14.21
N LYS A 3 19.20 20.40 15.56
CA LYS A 3 18.84 19.26 16.41
C LYS A 3 17.38 18.83 16.26
N GLU A 4 16.46 19.78 16.14
CA GLU A 4 15.03 19.49 15.94
C GLU A 4 14.74 19.02 14.51
N TYR A 5 15.44 19.57 13.51
CA TYR A 5 15.38 19.11 12.13
C TYR A 5 15.89 17.65 11.98
N GLY A 6 16.97 17.29 12.68
CA GLY A 6 17.45 15.90 12.74
C GLY A 6 16.41 14.93 13.27
N LYS A 7 15.71 15.30 14.36
CA LYS A 7 14.61 14.49 14.91
C LYS A 7 13.46 14.31 13.92
N ILE A 8 13.12 15.34 13.14
CA ILE A 8 12.08 15.24 12.10
C ILE A 8 12.52 14.26 11.00
N LYS A 9 13.78 14.34 10.56
CA LYS A 9 14.33 13.44 9.54
C LYS A 9 14.40 11.98 10.01
N ASP A 10 14.73 11.74 11.26
CA ASP A 10 14.77 10.40 11.84
C ASP A 10 13.36 9.82 12.00
N ARG A 11 12.41 10.63 12.45
CA ARG A 11 10.99 10.25 12.48
C ARG A 11 10.46 9.96 11.07
N LEU A 12 10.84 10.78 10.09
CA LEU A 12 10.47 10.58 8.68
C LEU A 12 11.01 9.26 8.13
N LYS A 13 12.28 8.94 8.44
CA LYS A 13 12.89 7.65 8.06
C LYS A 13 12.19 6.45 8.70
N GLN A 14 11.64 6.60 9.90
CA GLN A 14 10.87 5.55 10.56
C GLN A 14 9.45 5.44 10.02
N THR A 15 8.82 6.55 9.62
CA THR A 15 7.46 6.57 9.08
C THR A 15 7.39 6.10 7.63
N LEU A 16 8.44 6.30 6.83
CA LEU A 16 8.49 5.86 5.43
C LEU A 16 8.28 4.33 5.27
N PRO A 17 8.99 3.45 6.00
CA PRO A 17 8.73 2.01 5.97
C PRO A 17 7.31 1.64 6.41
N LEU A 18 6.75 2.36 7.38
CA LEU A 18 5.38 2.14 7.84
C LEU A 18 4.36 2.53 6.75
N GLU A 19 4.59 3.64 6.05
CA GLU A 19 3.78 4.06 4.91
C GLU A 19 3.83 3.04 3.77
N GLU A 20 5.01 2.53 3.43
CA GLU A 20 5.17 1.46 2.44
C GLU A 20 4.46 0.17 2.87
N THR A 21 4.62 -0.23 4.12
CA THR A 21 3.95 -1.41 4.69
C THR A 21 2.43 -1.27 4.64
N LEU A 22 1.90 -0.07 4.95
CA LEU A 22 0.47 0.22 4.86
C LEU A 22 -0.03 0.20 3.41
N LYS A 23 0.73 0.74 2.46
CA LYS A 23 0.41 0.66 1.03
C LYS A 23 0.35 -0.78 0.56
N GLN A 24 1.33 -1.60 0.92
CA GLN A 24 1.35 -3.03 0.60
C GLN A 24 0.16 -3.77 1.23
N ALA A 25 -0.14 -3.53 2.50
CA ALA A 25 -1.28 -4.15 3.17
C ALA A 25 -2.61 -3.84 2.47
N ARG A 26 -2.83 -2.57 2.07
CA ARG A 26 -4.01 -2.17 1.30
C ARG A 26 -4.06 -2.76 -0.10
N GLN A 27 -2.92 -2.85 -0.80
CA GLN A 27 -2.85 -3.53 -2.09
C GLN A 27 -3.29 -4.99 -1.97
N ILE A 28 -2.80 -5.69 -0.94
CA ILE A 28 -3.16 -7.09 -0.65
C ILE A 28 -4.66 -7.21 -0.36
N GLU A 29 -5.21 -6.30 0.45
CA GLU A 29 -6.66 -6.25 0.73
C GLU A 29 -7.48 -6.03 -0.54
N ASN A 30 -7.09 -5.07 -1.38
CA ASN A 30 -7.77 -4.80 -2.64
C ASN A 30 -7.73 -6.01 -3.59
N LEU A 31 -6.57 -6.67 -3.72
CA LEU A 31 -6.43 -7.90 -4.51
C LEU A 31 -7.34 -9.00 -3.96
N HIS A 32 -7.38 -9.20 -2.64
CA HIS A 32 -8.26 -10.16 -2.00
C HIS A 32 -9.74 -9.92 -2.32
N LEU A 33 -10.19 -8.65 -2.24
CA LEU A 33 -11.55 -8.26 -2.57
C LEU A 33 -11.90 -8.53 -4.05
N ILE A 34 -10.99 -8.21 -4.97
CA ILE A 34 -11.20 -8.46 -6.40
C ILE A 34 -11.29 -9.97 -6.68
N ILE A 35 -10.39 -10.77 -6.10
CA ILE A 35 -10.41 -12.24 -6.25
C ILE A 35 -11.72 -12.82 -5.71
N LYS A 36 -12.16 -12.36 -4.53
CA LYS A 36 -13.43 -12.78 -3.93
C LYS A 36 -14.62 -12.43 -4.82
N ASN A 37 -14.65 -11.22 -5.36
CA ASN A 37 -15.72 -10.74 -6.25
C ASN A 37 -15.73 -11.47 -7.61
N ASN A 38 -14.57 -11.94 -8.08
CA ASN A 38 -14.43 -12.76 -9.27
C ASN A 38 -14.71 -14.26 -9.04
N GLY A 39 -15.32 -14.64 -7.92
CA GLY A 39 -15.63 -16.03 -7.61
C GLY A 39 -14.42 -16.86 -7.17
N HIS A 40 -13.48 -16.26 -6.44
CA HIS A 40 -12.20 -16.85 -6.04
C HIS A 40 -11.26 -17.15 -7.22
N ASN A 41 -11.45 -16.46 -8.35
CA ASN A 41 -10.57 -16.59 -9.50
C ASN A 41 -9.28 -15.78 -9.28
N PHE A 42 -8.16 -16.49 -9.25
CA PHE A 42 -6.82 -15.90 -9.11
C PHE A 42 -6.27 -15.34 -10.43
N ASN A 43 -6.89 -15.65 -11.57
CA ASN A 43 -6.55 -15.05 -12.85
C ASN A 43 -7.17 -13.64 -12.94
N LEU A 44 -6.41 -12.67 -12.44
CA LEU A 44 -6.74 -11.25 -12.53
C LEU A 44 -6.31 -10.69 -13.88
N THR A 45 -7.20 -9.93 -14.53
CA THR A 45 -6.84 -9.15 -15.73
C THR A 45 -5.88 -8.01 -15.35
N GLU A 46 -5.16 -7.48 -16.34
CA GLU A 46 -4.25 -6.35 -16.11
C GLU A 46 -4.97 -5.10 -15.57
N GLU A 47 -6.22 -4.88 -15.97
CA GLU A 47 -7.05 -3.80 -15.40
C GLU A 47 -7.36 -4.02 -13.91
N GLN A 48 -7.61 -5.26 -13.51
CA GLN A 48 -7.90 -5.61 -12.11
C GLN A 48 -6.67 -5.45 -11.22
N LYS A 49 -5.48 -5.82 -11.72
CA LYS A 49 -4.22 -5.55 -11.02
C LYS A 49 -3.98 -4.05 -10.85
N LYS A 50 -4.18 -3.28 -11.92
CA LYS A 50 -4.05 -1.82 -11.90
C LYS A 50 -5.06 -1.15 -10.97
N LEU A 51 -6.27 -1.68 -10.88
CA LEU A 51 -7.29 -1.21 -9.94
C LEU A 51 -6.86 -1.41 -8.48
N ALA A 52 -6.24 -2.54 -8.16
CA ALA A 52 -5.75 -2.80 -6.80
C ALA A 52 -4.65 -1.81 -6.35
N GLU A 53 -3.85 -1.31 -7.29
CA GLU A 53 -2.83 -0.28 -7.07
C GLU A 53 -3.42 1.14 -6.97
N ILE A 54 -4.47 1.45 -7.74
CA ILE A 54 -5.10 2.78 -7.73
C ILE A 54 -5.97 3.01 -6.49
N LEU A 55 -6.56 1.94 -5.94
CA LEU A 55 -7.43 2.00 -4.76
C LEU A 55 -6.68 2.27 -3.44
N ILE A 56 -5.37 2.50 -3.48
CA ILE A 56 -4.58 2.95 -2.33
C ILE A 56 -4.98 4.40 -2.00
N LYS A 57 -6.04 4.58 -1.20
CA LYS A 57 -6.48 5.89 -0.68
C LYS A 57 -5.57 6.46 0.38
#